data_AF-A0A093F5U7-F1
#
_entry.id   AF-A0A093F5U7-F1
#
_cell.length_a   1.000
_cell.length_b   1.000
_cell.length_c   1.000
_cell.angle_alpha   90.00
_cell.angle_beta   90.00
_cell.angle_gamma   90.00
#
_symmetry.space_group_name_H-M   'P 1'
#
loop_
_entity.id
_entity.type
_entity.pdbx_description
1 polymer ?
#
loop_
_entity_poly.entity_id
_entity_poly.type
_entity_poly.pdbx_seq_one_letter_code
_entity_poly.pdbx_strand_id
1 'polypeptide(L)'
;RITKIFITHLHSDHFFGLPGLLCTLSLQSSPDPNKPPVDFCGPSGLQNFIWRSMELSHSHTYMGPMTPQKNLKFSYLNRDEVSPQRAQGRILHLDPVENSYFLVEDEQLVLKAFCLFHHIPSFGFVVEEKPRTGKLNVQKLKDLG
;
A
#
# COMPACT_ATOMS: atom_id res chain seq x y z
N ARG A 1 -7.16 11.91 5.17
CA ARG A 1 -6.36 10.96 6.00
C ARG A 1 -5.61 10.05 5.05
N ILE A 2 -4.33 9.77 5.30
CA ILE A 2 -3.52 8.84 4.49
C ILE A 2 -3.78 7.41 5.01
N THR A 3 -4.08 6.47 4.10
CA THR A 3 -4.36 5.07 4.42
C THR A 3 -3.46 4.09 3.66
N LYS A 4 -2.94 4.49 2.49
CA LYS A 4 -2.04 3.68 1.67
C LYS A 4 -0.96 4.55 1.04
N ILE A 5 0.27 4.04 0.94
CA ILE A 5 1.41 4.69 0.29
C ILE A 5 2.01 3.71 -0.73
N PHE A 6 2.18 4.18 -1.96
CA PHE A 6 2.73 3.42 -3.08
C PHE A 6 4.05 4.05 -3.53
N ILE A 7 5.13 3.27 -3.54
CA ILE A 7 6.46 3.70 -3.96
C ILE A 7 6.78 3.05 -5.29
N THR A 8 7.09 3.86 -6.30
CA THR A 8 7.35 3.39 -7.67
C THR A 8 8.70 2.68 -7.78
N HIS A 9 9.76 3.27 -7.23
CA HIS A 9 11.12 2.72 -7.24
C HIS A 9 11.96 3.29 -6.09
N LEU A 10 13.15 2.71 -5.85
CA LEU A 10 14.04 3.09 -4.75
C LEU A 10 15.13 4.11 -5.16
N HIS A 11 14.74 5.19 -5.82
CA HIS A 11 15.58 6.39 -5.87
C HIS A 11 15.23 7.34 -4.72
N SER A 12 16.23 8.00 -4.15
CA SER A 12 16.10 8.77 -2.90
C SER A 12 14.97 9.80 -2.91
N ASP A 13 14.76 10.47 -4.04
CA ASP A 13 13.74 11.48 -4.25
C ASP A 13 12.30 10.94 -4.20
N HIS A 14 12.12 9.62 -4.27
CA HIS A 14 10.80 8.98 -4.19
C HIS A 14 10.44 8.42 -2.80
N PHE A 15 11.40 8.21 -1.89
CA PHE A 15 11.10 7.55 -0.61
C PHE A 15 11.88 8.04 0.62
N PHE A 16 12.91 8.89 0.47
CA PHE A 16 13.66 9.38 1.65
C PHE A 16 12.84 10.28 2.57
N GLY A 17 11.77 10.89 2.06
CA GLY A 17 10.81 11.63 2.90
C GLY A 17 9.93 10.73 3.77
N LEU A 18 9.91 9.42 3.53
CA LEU A 18 8.98 8.50 4.17
C LEU A 18 9.16 8.41 5.69
N PRO A 19 10.38 8.24 6.25
CA PRO A 19 10.56 8.19 7.70
C PRO A 19 10.06 9.46 8.39
N GLY A 20 10.35 10.64 7.83
CA GLY A 20 9.87 11.93 8.34
C GLY A 20 8.35 12.02 8.32
N LEU A 21 7.71 11.65 7.20
CA LEU A 21 6.26 11.59 7.08
C LEU A 21 5.63 10.68 8.14
N LEU A 22 6.21 9.50 8.37
CA LEU A 22 5.70 8.55 9.38
C LEU A 22 5.81 9.08 10.80
N CYS A 23 6.90 9.76 11.14
CA CYS A 23 7.04 10.46 12.41
C CYS A 23 5.95 11.52 12.57
N THR A 24 5.72 12.36 11.55
CA THR A 24 4.67 13.39 11.59
C THR A 24 3.28 12.80 11.71
N LEU A 25 2.97 11.74 10.96
CA LEU A 25 1.68 11.04 11.04
C LEU A 25 1.47 10.41 12.42
N SER A 26 2.52 9.88 13.05
CA SER A 26 2.44 9.35 14.42
C SER A 26 2.12 10.45 15.43
N LEU A 27 2.81 11.59 15.37
CA LEU A 27 2.60 12.73 16.26
C LEU A 27 1.19 13.32 16.16
N GLN A 28 0.62 13.34 14.95
CA GLN A 28 -0.73 13.86 14.69
C GLN A 28 -1.83 12.82 14.90
N SER A 29 -1.47 11.55 15.16
CA SER A 29 -2.46 10.50 15.35
C SER A 29 -2.96 10.52 16.79
N SER A 30 -4.26 10.83 16.96
CA SER A 30 -4.97 10.49 18.19
C SER A 30 -4.96 8.97 18.37
N PRO A 31 -4.77 8.43 19.60
CA PRO A 31 -4.81 7.00 19.89
C PRO A 31 -6.24 6.47 19.75
N ASP A 32 -6.69 6.35 18.51
CA ASP A 32 -7.95 5.71 18.13
C ASP A 32 -7.65 4.23 17.79
N PRO A 33 -8.05 3.27 18.64
CA PRO A 33 -7.79 1.85 18.40
C PRO A 33 -8.55 1.31 17.18
N ASN A 34 -9.54 2.04 16.66
CA ASN A 34 -10.29 1.65 15.47
C ASN A 34 -9.68 2.20 14.17
N LYS A 35 -8.62 3.02 14.25
CA LYS A 35 -7.98 3.57 13.07
C LYS A 35 -7.15 2.48 12.38
N PRO A 36 -7.46 2.14 11.11
CA PRO A 36 -6.67 1.14 10.39
C PRO A 36 -5.23 1.63 10.17
N PRO A 37 -4.24 0.71 10.15
CA PRO A 37 -2.86 1.06 9.88
C PRO A 37 -2.69 1.60 8.45
N VAL A 38 -1.59 2.31 8.22
CA VAL A 38 -1.19 2.73 6.86
C VAL A 38 -0.56 1.54 6.14
N ASP A 39 -1.07 1.20 4.96
CA ASP A 39 -0.51 0.15 4.12
C ASP A 39 0.61 0.70 3.22
N PHE A 40 1.64 -0.11 2.99
CA PHE A 40 2.76 0.23 2.12
C PHE A 40 2.90 -0.78 0.99
N CYS A 41 3.15 -0.26 -0.20
CA CYS A 41 3.51 -1.03 -1.36
C CYS A 41 4.75 -0.42 -2.02
N GLY A 42 5.72 -1.26 -2.36
CA GLY A 42 6.89 -0.83 -3.10
C GLY A 42 7.87 -1.96 -3.35
N PRO A 43 9.01 -1.65 -4.00
CA PRO A 43 10.04 -2.64 -4.31
C PRO A 43 10.65 -3.28 -3.07
N SER A 44 11.28 -4.44 -3.27
CA SER A 44 12.11 -5.11 -2.26
C SER A 44 13.14 -4.15 -1.65
N GLY A 45 13.23 -4.11 -0.32
CA GLY A 45 14.14 -3.24 0.42
C GLY A 45 13.47 -2.06 1.11
N LEU A 46 12.28 -1.63 0.65
CA LEU A 46 11.53 -0.53 1.27
C LEU A 46 11.21 -0.80 2.75
N GLN A 47 10.76 -2.02 3.08
CA GLN A 47 10.45 -2.39 4.47
C GLN A 47 11.67 -2.26 5.38
N ASN A 48 12.81 -2.80 4.95
CA ASN A 48 14.05 -2.77 5.72
C ASN A 48 14.52 -1.33 5.92
N PHE A 49 14.42 -0.48 4.89
CA PHE A 49 14.73 0.94 5.01
C PHE A 49 13.86 1.62 6.08
N ILE A 50 12.53 1.51 5.96
CA ILE A 50 11.59 2.11 6.92
C ILE A 50 11.89 1.60 8.33
N TRP A 51 11.99 0.29 8.51
CA TRP A 51 12.27 -0.33 9.81
C TRP A 51 13.55 0.21 10.43
N ARG A 52 14.66 0.18 9.68
CA ARG A 52 15.97 0.63 10.16
C ARG A 52 15.98 2.11 10.48
N SER A 53 15.33 2.94 9.66
CA SER A 53 15.21 4.38 9.93
C SER A 53 14.48 4.64 11.23
N MET A 54 13.35 3.95 11.48
CA MET A 54 12.56 4.13 12.70
C MET A 54 13.26 3.55 13.94
N GLU A 55 13.92 2.40 13.80
CA GLU A 55 14.72 1.74 14.85
C GLU A 55 15.88 2.65 15.30
N LEU A 56 16.64 3.20 14.35
CA LEU A 56 17.81 4.04 14.63
C LEU A 56 17.44 5.40 15.21
N SER A 57 16.32 5.99 14.77
CA SER A 57 15.85 7.29 15.27
C SER A 57 15.06 7.19 16.58
N HIS A 58 14.94 6.00 17.17
CA HIS A 58 14.10 5.71 18.33
C HIS A 58 12.66 6.22 18.18
N SER A 59 12.18 6.33 16.95
CA SER A 59 10.86 6.88 16.67
C SER A 59 9.82 5.79 16.90
N HIS A 60 9.11 5.90 18.02
CA HIS A 60 7.91 5.10 18.27
C HIS A 60 6.79 5.60 17.34
N THR A 61 6.74 5.05 16.14
CA THR A 61 5.47 4.98 15.45
C THR A 61 4.56 4.05 16.24
N TYR A 62 3.32 4.45 16.52
CA TYR A 62 2.21 3.50 16.64
C TYR A 62 1.97 2.83 15.27
N MET A 63 2.99 2.19 14.71
CA MET A 63 2.77 0.88 14.11
C MET A 63 2.57 0.02 15.35
N GLY A 64 1.35 -0.46 15.60
CA GLY A 64 1.02 -1.15 16.85
C GLY A 64 2.06 -2.22 17.22
N PRO A 65 2.07 -2.72 18.48
CA PRO A 65 2.94 -3.83 18.86
C PRO A 65 2.83 -4.89 17.76
N MET A 66 3.97 -5.41 17.30
CA MET A 66 3.98 -6.59 16.44
C MET A 66 3.52 -7.79 17.27
N THR A 67 2.28 -7.76 17.71
CA THR A 67 1.56 -8.92 18.17
C THR A 67 1.43 -9.85 16.96
N PRO A 68 1.67 -11.15 17.13
CA PRO A 68 1.42 -12.13 16.09
C PRO A 68 -0.10 -12.31 15.95
N GLN A 69 -0.81 -11.30 15.46
CA GLN A 69 -2.19 -11.43 14.99
C GLN A 69 -2.60 -10.24 14.11
N LYS A 70 -2.87 -10.60 12.84
CA LYS A 70 -3.64 -9.90 11.80
C LYS A 70 -3.04 -8.62 11.19
N ASN A 71 -2.32 -8.89 10.10
CA ASN A 71 -2.40 -8.18 8.81
C ASN A 71 -1.82 -6.76 8.74
N LEU A 72 -0.51 -6.64 8.96
CA LEU A 72 0.28 -5.67 8.20
C LEU A 72 0.53 -6.25 6.79
N LYS A 73 -0.23 -5.80 5.79
CA LYS A 73 -0.04 -6.18 4.38
C LYS A 73 1.09 -5.35 3.78
N PHE A 74 2.33 -5.73 4.01
CA PHE A 74 3.45 -5.20 3.23
C PHE A 74 3.51 -5.97 1.91
N SER A 75 3.40 -5.32 0.75
CA SER A 75 3.49 -6.04 -0.53
C SER A 75 4.94 -6.09 -1.01
N TYR A 76 5.53 -7.29 -1.13
CA TYR A 76 6.83 -7.47 -1.77
C TYR A 76 6.64 -7.95 -3.19
N LEU A 77 7.45 -7.40 -4.09
CA LEU A 77 7.66 -7.92 -5.43
C LEU A 77 9.08 -8.46 -5.42
N ASN A 78 9.25 -9.78 -5.28
CA ASN A 78 10.59 -10.37 -5.28
C ASN A 78 10.65 -11.73 -5.98
N ARG A 79 11.79 -11.97 -6.63
CA ARG A 79 12.33 -13.30 -6.90
C ARG A 79 13.37 -13.55 -5.80
N ASP A 80 13.03 -14.44 -4.88
CA ASP A 80 13.88 -15.17 -3.93
C ASP A 80 14.33 -14.54 -2.57
N GLU A 81 14.23 -15.45 -1.57
CA GLU A 81 14.69 -15.58 -0.18
C GLU A 81 14.12 -14.71 0.98
N VAL A 82 13.61 -15.43 2.00
CA VAL A 82 12.84 -14.97 3.16
C VAL A 82 13.62 -15.21 4.46
N SER A 83 13.65 -14.23 5.37
CA SER A 83 14.13 -14.37 6.76
C SER A 83 12.95 -14.46 7.76
N PRO A 84 13.01 -15.27 8.84
CA PRO A 84 11.80 -15.87 9.43
C PRO A 84 11.10 -15.08 10.55
N GLN A 85 11.49 -13.84 10.88
CA GLN A 85 11.02 -13.16 12.11
C GLN A 85 10.43 -11.76 11.90
N ARG A 86 10.07 -11.39 10.67
CA ARG A 86 9.62 -10.03 10.32
C ARG A 86 8.17 -10.02 9.83
N ALA A 87 7.52 -8.86 9.94
CA ALA A 87 6.10 -8.64 9.61
C ALA A 87 5.75 -9.36 8.31
N GLN A 88 4.77 -10.25 8.36
CA GLN A 88 4.36 -11.06 7.20
C GLN A 88 3.67 -10.18 6.17
N GLY A 89 4.49 -9.58 5.31
CA GLY A 89 4.02 -9.01 4.07
C GLY A 89 3.53 -10.08 3.10
N ARG A 90 2.62 -9.71 2.19
CA ARG A 90 2.14 -10.55 1.10
C ARG A 90 3.10 -10.38 -0.08
N ILE A 91 3.68 -11.47 -0.58
CA ILE A 91 4.39 -11.42 -1.86
C ILE A 91 3.35 -11.38 -2.98
N LEU A 92 3.52 -10.45 -3.92
CA LEU A 92 2.65 -10.35 -5.09
C LEU A 92 3.30 -11.07 -6.25
N HIS A 93 2.50 -11.89 -6.93
CA HIS A 93 2.90 -12.63 -8.10
C HIS A 93 2.41 -11.89 -9.35
N LEU A 94 3.25 -11.90 -10.40
CA LEU A 94 2.87 -11.36 -11.70
C LEU A 94 1.77 -12.24 -12.28
N ASP A 95 0.67 -11.62 -12.69
CA ASP A 95 -0.30 -12.26 -13.56
C ASP A 95 0.30 -12.28 -14.98
N PRO A 96 0.58 -13.47 -15.55
CA PRO A 96 1.20 -13.57 -16.87
C PRO A 96 0.26 -13.19 -18.02
N VAL A 97 -1.06 -13.17 -17.79
CA VAL A 97 -2.06 -12.81 -18.80
C VAL A 97 -2.17 -11.29 -18.89
N GLU A 98 -2.32 -10.64 -17.74
CA GLU A 98 -2.49 -9.18 -17.66
C GLU A 98 -1.15 -8.43 -17.59
N ASN A 99 -0.03 -9.15 -17.46
CA ASN A 99 1.31 -8.61 -17.22
C ASN A 99 1.34 -7.57 -16.08
N SER A 100 0.59 -7.85 -15.00
CA SER A 100 0.41 -6.93 -13.87
C SER A 100 0.34 -7.65 -12.53
N TYR A 101 0.53 -6.90 -11.45
CA TYR A 101 0.45 -7.34 -10.07
C TYR A 101 -0.83 -6.80 -9.44
N PHE A 102 -1.70 -7.67 -8.96
CA PHE A 102 -2.92 -7.25 -8.25
C PHE A 102 -2.62 -6.86 -6.81
N LEU A 103 -2.93 -5.61 -6.46
CA LEU A 103 -2.61 -5.03 -5.15
C LEU A 103 -3.80 -5.04 -4.21
N VAL A 104 -4.88 -4.43 -4.66
CA VAL A 104 -6.13 -4.25 -3.91
C VAL A 104 -7.28 -4.41 -4.87
N GLU A 105 -8.28 -5.15 -4.45
CA GLU A 105 -9.57 -5.17 -5.12
C GLU A 105 -10.64 -5.04 -4.03
N ASP A 106 -11.27 -3.89 -3.99
CA ASP A 106 -12.40 -3.62 -3.10
C ASP A 106 -13.69 -3.51 -3.94
N GLU A 107 -14.82 -3.20 -3.30
CA GLU A 107 -16.12 -3.06 -3.99
C GLU A 107 -16.16 -1.92 -5.00
N GLN A 108 -15.31 -0.90 -4.81
CA GLN A 108 -15.33 0.34 -5.62
C GLN A 108 -14.11 0.49 -6.52
N LEU A 109 -12.98 -0.13 -6.15
CA LEU A 109 -11.68 0.19 -6.76
C LEU A 109 -10.91 -1.09 -7.03
N VAL A 110 -10.20 -1.10 -8.16
CA VAL A 110 -9.20 -2.09 -8.52
C VAL A 110 -7.86 -1.37 -8.59
N LEU A 111 -6.84 -1.94 -7.94
CA LEU A 111 -5.49 -1.43 -7.95
C LEU A 111 -4.54 -2.48 -8.51
N LYS A 112 -3.85 -2.13 -9.59
CA LYS A 112 -2.84 -2.96 -10.25
C LYS A 112 -1.49 -2.25 -10.27
N ALA A 113 -0.40 -3.01 -10.26
CA ALA A 113 0.96 -2.53 -10.55
C ALA A 113 1.51 -3.20 -11.80
N PHE A 114 2.43 -2.55 -12.51
CA PHE A 114 3.08 -3.11 -13.70
C PHE A 114 4.53 -2.63 -13.78
N CYS A 115 5.41 -3.44 -14.38
CA CYS A 115 6.82 -3.10 -14.50
C CYS A 115 7.04 -1.97 -15.50
N LEU A 116 7.95 -1.05 -15.17
CA LEU A 116 8.42 0.02 -16.04
C LEU A 116 9.89 -0.15 -16.38
N PHE A 117 10.30 0.37 -17.53
CA PHE A 117 11.71 0.44 -17.90
C PHE A 117 12.38 1.63 -17.20
N HIS A 118 13.37 1.34 -16.36
CA HIS A 118 14.14 2.32 -15.59
C HIS A 118 15.50 1.74 -15.17
N HIS A 119 16.42 2.57 -14.67
CA HIS A 119 17.76 2.15 -14.24
C HIS A 119 17.76 1.18 -13.03
N ILE A 120 16.69 1.20 -12.24
CA ILE A 120 16.43 0.23 -11.16
C ILE A 120 15.00 -0.31 -11.31
N PRO A 121 14.64 -1.43 -10.67
CA PRO A 121 13.27 -1.95 -10.69
C PRO A 121 12.25 -0.86 -10.34
N SER A 122 11.30 -0.64 -11.25
CA SER A 122 10.31 0.43 -11.16
C SER A 122 8.94 -0.08 -11.53
N PHE A 123 7.93 0.43 -10.84
CA PHE A 123 6.54 0.05 -11.01
C PHE A 123 5.67 1.26 -11.32
N GLY A 124 4.76 1.09 -12.28
CA GLY A 124 3.60 1.95 -12.47
C GLY A 124 2.41 1.39 -11.71
N PHE A 125 1.47 2.25 -11.31
CA PHE A 125 0.26 1.86 -10.61
C PHE A 125 -0.97 2.33 -11.38
N VAL A 126 -1.96 1.46 -11.56
CA VAL A 126 -3.28 1.77 -12.12
C VAL A 126 -4.30 1.68 -11.01
N VAL A 127 -4.94 2.81 -10.70
CA VAL A 127 -6.10 2.90 -9.81
C VAL A 127 -7.33 3.03 -10.71
N GLU A 128 -8.16 2.00 -10.76
CA GLU A 128 -9.36 1.98 -11.58
C GLU A 128 -10.60 1.94 -10.69
N GLU A 129 -11.54 2.86 -10.92
CA GLU A 129 -12.83 2.84 -10.26
C GLU A 129 -13.81 1.91 -11.00
N LYS A 130 -14.40 0.97 -10.26
CA LYS A 130 -15.40 0.05 -10.79
C LYS A 130 -16.64 0.83 -11.22
N PRO A 131 -17.34 0.38 -12.28
CA PRO A 131 -18.60 0.98 -12.69
C PRO A 131 -19.57 1.08 -11.52
N ARG A 132 -20.01 2.30 -11.21
CA ARG A 132 -21.04 2.52 -10.20
C ARG A 132 -22.40 2.29 -10.83
N THR A 133 -23.31 1.65 -10.08
CA THR A 133 -24.71 1.58 -10.46
C THR A 133 -25.22 2.99 -10.76
N GLY A 134 -25.78 3.18 -11.96
CA GLY A 134 -26.30 4.48 -12.37
C GLY A 134 -27.36 4.99 -11.39
N LYS A 135 -27.47 6.32 -11.25
CA LYS A 135 -28.57 6.90 -10.47
C LYS A 135 -29.90 6.50 -11.11
N LEU A 136 -30.83 6.08 -10.27
CA LEU A 136 -32.19 5.80 -10.69
C LEU A 136 -32.77 7.05 -11.38
N ASN A 137 -33.21 6.90 -12.63
CA ASN A 137 -33.86 8.00 -13.34
C ASN A 137 -35.29 8.13 -12.84
N VAL A 138 -35.45 8.92 -11.78
CA VAL A 138 -36.74 9.18 -11.12
C VAL A 138 -37.76 9.75 -12.10
N GLN A 139 -37.33 10.57 -13.07
CA GLN A 139 -38.22 11.16 -14.06
C GLN A 139 -38.80 10.09 -15.00
N LYS A 140 -37.94 9.24 -15.58
CA LYS A 140 -38.40 8.10 -16.40
C LYS A 140 -39.31 7.13 -15.64
N LEU A 141 -39.06 6.93 -14.34
CA LEU A 141 -39.96 6.12 -13.51
C LEU A 141 -41.33 6.76 -13.33
N LYS A 142 -41.38 8.06 -13.03
CA LYS A 142 -42.65 8.81 -12.95
C LYS A 142 -43.40 8.80 -14.28
N ASP A 143 -42.69 8.82 -15.40
CA ASP A 143 -43.29 8.77 -16.74
C ASP A 143 -43.83 7.37 -17.09
N LEU A 144 -43.43 6.31 -16.36
CA LEU A 144 -43.85 4.92 -16.58
C LEU A 144 -45.02 4.46 -15.68
N GLY A 145 -45.47 5.29 -14.74
CA GLY A 145 -46.60 5.02 -13.84
C GLY A 145 -46.19 4.52 -12.46
#